data_AF-A0A1Z1MGY4-F1
#
_entry.id   AF-A0A1Z1MGY4-F1
#
_cell.length_a   1.000
_cell.length_b   1.000
_cell.length_c   1.000
_cell.angle_alpha   90.00
_cell.angle_beta   90.00
_cell.angle_gamma   90.00
#
_symmetry.space_group_name_H-M   'P 1'
#
loop_
_entity.id
_entity.type
_entity.pdbx_description
1 polymer ?
#
loop_
_entity_poly.entity_id
_entity_poly.type
_entity_poly.pdbx_seq_one_letter_code
_entity_poly.pdbx_strand_id
1 'polypeptide(L)' 'MDVTEEIIKLKKELALLRMKRVTKQKVERHSIKKIQNKISQISRLVKIKNH' A
#
# COMPACT_ATOMS: atom_id res chain seq x y z
N MET A 1 -1.26 -9.56 14.81
CA MET A 1 -0.95 -8.74 13.61
C MET A 1 -1.08 -7.29 14.01
N ASP A 2 0.02 -6.54 14.03
CA ASP A 2 -0.01 -5.10 14.26
C ASP A 2 -0.39 -4.41 12.94
N VAL A 3 -1.52 -3.70 12.95
CA VAL A 3 -2.03 -2.98 11.79
C VAL A 3 -1.04 -1.92 11.32
N THR A 4 -0.25 -1.36 12.24
CA THR A 4 0.82 -0.41 11.95
C THR A 4 1.92 -1.05 11.12
N GLU A 5 2.37 -2.25 11.49
CA GLU A 5 3.37 -3.01 10.73
C GLU A 5 2.88 -3.33 9.31
N GLU A 6 1.60 -3.68 9.16
CA GLU A 6 1.01 -4.01 7.86
C GLU A 6 0.92 -2.77 6.95
N ILE A 7 0.54 -1.61 7.50
CA ILE A 7 0.59 -0.33 6.78
C ILE A 7 2.02 0.00 6.36
N ILE A 8 3.02 -0.21 7.23
CA ILE A 8 4.43 0.06 6.92
C ILE A 8 4.90 -0.84 5.77
N LYS A 9 4.57 -2.14 5.79
CA LYS A 9 4.89 -3.08 4.71
C LYS A 9 4.28 -2.64 3.37
N LEU A 10 3.00 -2.29 3.36
CA LEU A 10 2.32 -1.82 2.14
C LEU A 10 2.90 -0.51 1.61
N LYS A 11 3.30 0.42 2.49
CA LYS A 11 3.99 1.66 2.07
C LYS A 11 5.36 1.39 1.44
N LYS A 12 6.13 0.45 1.99
CA LYS A 12 7.42 0.02 1.40
C LYS A 12 7.21 -0.62 0.03
N GLU A 13 6.21 -1.48 -0.12
CA GLU A 13 5.87 -2.11 -1.39
C GLU A 13 5.41 -1.08 -2.44
N LEU A 14 4.60 -0.10 -2.04
CA LEU A 14 4.20 1.01 -2.90
C LEU A 14 5.40 1.83 -3.40
N ALA A 15 6.37 2.10 -2.51
CA ALA A 15 7.60 2.80 -2.88
C ALA A 15 8.41 2.00 -3.91
N LEU A 16 8.54 0.68 -3.72
CA LEU A 16 9.21 -0.20 -4.68
C LEU A 16 8.53 -0.21 -6.05
N LEU A 17 7.20 -0.32 -6.10
CA LEU A 17 6.46 -0.28 -7.36
C LEU A 17 6.60 1.07 -8.09
N ARG A 18 6.62 2.17 -7.34
CA ARG A 18 6.87 3.51 -7.89
C ARG A 18 8.28 3.62 -8.48
N MET A 19 9.30 3.11 -7.78
CA MET A 19 10.67 3.05 -8.30
C MET A 19 10.75 2.22 -9.58
N LYS A 20 10.18 1.00 -9.58
CA LYS A 20 10.12 0.15 -10.77
C LYS A 20 9.48 0.87 -11.96
N ARG A 21 8.37 1.59 -11.74
CA ARG A 21 7.69 2.39 -12.77
C ARG A 21 8.58 3.52 -13.31
N VAL A 22 9.28 4.24 -12.44
CA VAL A 22 10.23 5.30 -12.84
C VAL A 22 11.39 4.72 -13.66
N THR A 23 11.93 3.58 -13.23
CA THR A 23 12.99 2.86 -13.96
C THR A 23 12.49 2.10 -15.20
N LYS A 24 11.24 2.33 -15.63
CA LYS A 24 10.58 1.68 -16.78
C LYS A 24 10.62 0.14 -16.75
N GLN A 25 10.77 -0.46 -15.57
CA GLN A 25 10.63 -1.90 -15.41
C GLN A 25 9.20 -2.32 -15.69
N LYS A 26 8.99 -3.56 -16.13
CA LYS A 26 7.64 -4.11 -16.29
C LYS A 26 6.98 -4.18 -14.91
N VAL A 27 5.95 -3.36 -14.70
CA VAL A 27 5.11 -3.37 -13.51
C VAL A 27 3.67 -3.52 -13.95
N GLU A 28 2.88 -4.37 -13.28
CA GLU A 28 1.45 -4.44 -13.57
C GLU A 28 0.80 -3.07 -13.37
N ARG A 29 0.07 -2.59 -14.38
CA ARG A 29 -0.60 -1.28 -14.38
C ARG A 29 -1.48 -1.05 -13.13
N HIS A 30 -2.07 -2.12 -12.62
CA HIS A 30 -3.02 -2.08 -11.50
C HIS A 30 -2.38 -2.31 -10.12
N SER A 31 -1.12 -2.73 -10.06
CA SER A 31 -0.44 -3.05 -8.79
C SER A 31 -0.41 -1.88 -7.81
N ILE A 32 -0.05 -0.69 -8.28
CA ILE A 32 -0.03 0.54 -7.48
C ILE A 32 -1.43 0.84 -6.92
N LYS A 33 -2.47 0.77 -7.76
CA LYS A 33 -3.85 1.06 -7.35
C LYS A 33 -4.38 0.01 -6.36
N LYS A 34 -4.02 -1.27 -6.53
CA LYS A 34 -4.35 -2.35 -5.58
C LYS A 34 -3.76 -2.06 -4.20
N ILE A 35 -2.47 -1.69 -4.12
CA ILE A 35 -1.82 -1.38 -2.83
C ILE A 35 -2.42 -0.13 -2.18
N GLN A 36 -2.67 0.92 -2.96
CA GLN A 36 -3.33 2.13 -2.46
C GLN A 36 -4.70 1.83 -1.85
N ASN A 37 -5.52 1.00 -2.54
CA ASN A 37 -6.83 0.59 -2.02
C ASN A 37 -6.71 -0.19 -0.71
N LYS A 38 -5.75 -1.12 -0.60
CA LYS A 38 -5.50 -1.86 0.65
C LYS A 38 -5.13 -0.94 1.80
N ILE A 39 -4.21 0.01 1.58
CA ILE A 39 -3.82 1.00 2.60
C ILE A 39 -5.03 1.81 3.07
N SER A 40 -5.87 2.28 2.14
CA SER A 40 -7.09 3.03 2.47
C SER A 40 -8.09 2.20 3.27
N GLN A 41 -8.30 0.93 2.91
CA GLN A 41 -9.20 0.03 3.64
C GLN A 41 -8.73 -0.18 5.08
N ILE A 42 -7.46 -0.51 5.27
CA ILE A 42 -6.87 -0.72 6.59
C ILE A 42 -6.95 0.56 7.42
N SER A 43 -6.61 1.71 6.83
CA SER A 43 -6.67 3.00 7.54
C SER A 43 -8.10 3.34 8.00
N ARG A 44 -9.10 3.02 7.18
CA ARG A 44 -10.52 3.18 7.54
C ARG A 44 -10.90 2.27 8.71
N LEU A 45 -10.48 1.01 8.69
CA LEU A 45 -10.76 0.07 9.78
C LEU A 45 -10.14 0.50 11.10
N VAL A 46 -8.89 0.99 11.09
CA VAL A 46 -8.24 1.56 12.28
C VAL A 46 -9.02 2.75 12.81
N LYS A 47 -9.44 3.66 11.93
CA LYS A 47 -10.21 4.85 12.33
C LYS A 47 -11.55 4.47 12.97
N ILE A 48 -12.24 3.47 12.43
CA ILE A 48 -13.52 2.97 12.99
C ILE A 48 -13.30 2.30 14.35
N LYS A 49 -12.22 1.51 14.51
CA LYS A 49 -11.94 0.79 15.75
C LYS A 49 -11.55 1.70 16.92
N ASN A 50 -10.96 2.85 16.62
CA ASN A 50 -10.53 3.82 17.62
C ASN A 50 -11.62 4.85 17.98
N HIS A 51 -12.88 4.61 17.56
CA HIS A 51 -14.02 5.50 17.73
C HIS A 51 -15.15 4.80 18.46
#